data_AF-A0A292YXY1-F1
#
_entry.id   AF-A0A292YXY1-F1
#
_cell.length_a   1.000
_cell.length_b   1.000
_cell.length_c   1.000
_cell.angle_alpha   90.00
_cell.angle_beta   90.00
_cell.angle_gamma   90.00
#
_symmetry.space_group_name_H-M   'P 1'
#
loop_
_entity.id
_entity.type
_entity.pdbx_description
1 polymer ?
#
loop_
_entity_poly.entity_id
_entity_poly.type
_entity_poly.pdbx_seq_one_letter_code
_entity_poly.pdbx_strand_id
1 'polypeptide(L)'
;MTGGFDDLGHSRPDTDREARQGLPEVVFGPGKTVAEIAGVVASLLAANDGPVLVTRVESDVAAAVLREVAGGDEGSQGEYVAAGRLLLWRPAAPRGFVVAVVSAGTSDGPVAAEAAAVADAVGLTVRRFADVGVAGLHRLLAVADDIAGADAVVCVAGMEGALPSVVGGLVGAPVIAVPTSVGYGATLHGVTALLAMMSSCAAGMTVVNIDSGFSAAMAAFRIAVSRDRAALRRNGIPVPPGRVADTGATVERMVHLETNVDDVTGEVLGHLIERLLVAGAADAWVAPVVMKKSRPAHTVHVLAAPGAAAECERIVFAETGTLGVRRVVVERVALPRSTSVTDVGGHPVRVKRGPWGVKAEHEDVVAAATALGLPLRAVAARARASAQPAGSATAVSEPVSDDASSGLTT
;
A
#
# COMPACT_ATOMS: atom_id res chain seq x y z
N MET A 1 8.92 -21.77 5.70
CA MET A 1 8.25 -20.71 4.92
C MET A 1 8.96 -19.42 5.27
N THR A 2 9.72 -18.86 4.33
CA THR A 2 10.41 -17.57 4.48
C THR A 2 9.35 -16.47 4.62
N GLY A 3 9.63 -15.41 5.39
CA GLY A 3 8.63 -14.40 5.79
C GLY A 3 8.12 -13.50 4.66
N GLY A 4 8.35 -13.83 3.39
CA GLY A 4 8.07 -12.96 2.23
C GLY A 4 9.02 -11.76 2.11
N PHE A 5 10.13 -11.79 2.84
CA PHE A 5 11.23 -10.82 2.82
C PHE A 5 12.53 -11.54 3.23
N ASP A 6 13.67 -10.97 2.85
CA ASP A 6 14.99 -11.36 3.35
C ASP A 6 15.43 -10.40 4.46
N ASP A 7 16.25 -10.84 5.42
CA ASP A 7 16.86 -9.96 6.44
C ASP A 7 18.38 -9.89 6.22
N LEU A 8 18.85 -8.75 5.69
CA LEU A 8 20.25 -8.50 5.39
C LEU A 8 20.98 -7.82 6.57
N GLY A 9 20.33 -7.66 7.72
CA GLY A 9 20.87 -6.98 8.91
C GLY A 9 20.84 -5.45 8.85
N HIS A 10 21.01 -4.87 7.65
CA HIS A 10 20.86 -3.42 7.41
C HIS A 10 19.53 -3.06 6.73
N SER A 11 18.90 -4.02 6.04
CA SER A 11 17.66 -3.82 5.30
C SER A 11 16.88 -5.14 5.17
N ARG A 12 15.58 -5.02 4.88
CA ARG A 12 14.68 -6.16 4.73
C ARG A 12 13.88 -6.10 3.42
N PRO A 13 14.48 -6.47 2.27
CA PRO A 13 13.80 -6.38 0.99
C PRO A 13 12.63 -7.37 0.89
N ASP A 14 11.51 -6.90 0.33
CA ASP A 14 10.26 -7.60 0.09
C ASP A 14 10.39 -8.51 -1.14
N THR A 15 10.73 -9.78 -0.90
CA THR A 15 10.93 -10.80 -1.94
C THR A 15 9.63 -11.31 -2.54
N ASP A 16 8.48 -11.10 -1.89
CA ASP A 16 7.17 -11.49 -2.41
C ASP A 16 6.46 -10.38 -3.21
N ARG A 17 7.08 -9.19 -3.34
CA ARG A 17 6.45 -8.03 -3.97
C ARG A 17 6.03 -8.32 -5.41
N GLU A 18 6.86 -9.04 -6.16
CA GLU A 18 6.57 -9.39 -7.55
C GLU A 18 5.28 -10.20 -7.67
N ALA A 19 5.10 -11.19 -6.80
CA ALA A 19 3.91 -12.03 -6.81
C ALA A 19 2.62 -11.22 -6.52
N ARG A 20 2.70 -10.17 -5.70
CA ARG A 20 1.57 -9.29 -5.36
C ARG A 20 1.33 -8.20 -6.40
N GLN A 21 2.40 -7.59 -6.88
CA GLN A 21 2.39 -6.32 -7.60
C GLN A 21 2.78 -6.45 -9.08
N GLY A 22 3.25 -7.61 -9.51
CA GLY A 22 3.74 -7.88 -10.86
C GLY A 22 5.14 -7.34 -11.15
N LEU A 23 5.84 -6.80 -10.14
CA LEU A 23 7.22 -6.32 -10.22
C LEU A 23 7.93 -6.47 -8.86
N PRO A 24 9.24 -6.73 -8.85
CA PRO A 24 10.07 -6.73 -7.64
C PRO A 24 10.02 -5.40 -6.84
N GLU A 25 10.59 -5.40 -5.65
CA GLU A 25 10.87 -4.15 -4.93
C GLU A 25 11.82 -3.25 -5.74
N VAL A 26 11.59 -1.94 -5.68
CA VAL A 26 12.47 -0.96 -6.31
C VAL A 26 13.27 -0.27 -5.22
N VAL A 27 14.58 -0.26 -5.39
CA VAL A 27 15.52 0.26 -4.39
C VAL A 27 15.67 1.78 -4.57
N PHE A 28 15.42 2.53 -3.51
CA PHE A 28 15.73 3.96 -3.48
C PHE A 28 17.23 4.15 -3.19
N GLY A 29 18.02 4.64 -4.15
CA GLY A 29 19.47 4.76 -4.04
C GLY A 29 19.98 5.80 -3.01
N PRO A 30 19.42 7.03 -2.94
CA PRO A 30 19.98 8.08 -2.09
C PRO A 30 20.09 7.69 -0.61
N GLY A 31 21.23 8.04 -0.02
CA GLY A 31 21.53 7.78 1.40
C GLY A 31 21.97 6.35 1.72
N LYS A 32 22.11 5.46 0.73
CA LYS A 32 22.61 4.10 0.91
C LYS A 32 24.06 3.96 0.44
N THR A 33 24.81 3.08 1.09
CA THR A 33 26.16 2.68 0.67
C THR A 33 26.10 1.70 -0.51
N VAL A 34 27.22 1.54 -1.22
CA VAL A 34 27.34 0.61 -2.35
C VAL A 34 26.99 -0.83 -1.92
N ALA A 35 27.55 -1.29 -0.80
CA ALA A 35 27.32 -2.62 -0.27
C ALA A 35 25.84 -2.87 0.09
N GLU A 36 25.18 -1.87 0.69
CA GLU A 36 23.75 -1.99 1.01
C GLU A 36 22.88 -2.08 -0.25
N ILE A 37 23.19 -1.30 -1.28
CA ILE A 37 22.48 -1.38 -2.57
C ILE A 37 22.74 -2.73 -3.23
N ALA A 38 24.00 -3.18 -3.31
CA ALA A 38 24.38 -4.43 -3.94
C ALA A 38 23.74 -5.64 -3.24
N GLY A 39 23.72 -5.67 -1.90
CA GLY A 39 23.07 -6.72 -1.12
C GLY A 39 21.58 -6.82 -1.38
N VAL A 40 20.86 -5.69 -1.42
CA VAL A 40 19.43 -5.67 -1.76
C VAL A 40 19.20 -6.13 -3.19
N VAL A 41 19.99 -5.64 -4.15
CA VAL A 41 19.86 -6.05 -5.56
C VAL A 41 20.09 -7.55 -5.72
N ALA A 42 21.12 -8.12 -5.10
CA ALA A 42 21.41 -9.55 -5.14
C ALA A 42 20.25 -10.39 -4.56
N SER A 43 19.71 -10.00 -3.40
CA SER A 43 18.53 -10.65 -2.80
C SER A 43 17.33 -10.61 -3.74
N LEU A 44 17.01 -9.46 -4.32
CA LEU A 44 15.88 -9.31 -5.23
C LEU A 44 16.06 -10.13 -6.52
N LEU A 45 17.26 -10.16 -7.10
CA LEU A 45 17.57 -10.95 -8.30
C LEU A 45 17.51 -12.46 -8.07
N ALA A 46 17.83 -12.91 -6.87
CA ALA A 46 17.77 -14.32 -6.49
C ALA A 46 16.33 -14.79 -6.24
N ALA A 47 15.48 -13.92 -5.68
CA ALA A 47 14.12 -14.26 -5.30
C ALA A 47 13.05 -14.00 -6.38
N ASN A 48 13.37 -13.20 -7.40
CA ASN A 48 12.42 -12.71 -8.39
C ASN A 48 12.93 -12.90 -9.83
N ASP A 49 12.02 -12.87 -10.80
CA ASP A 49 12.34 -13.00 -12.23
C ASP A 49 12.29 -11.66 -12.98
N GLY A 50 11.45 -10.72 -12.52
CA GLY A 50 11.22 -9.43 -13.16
C GLY A 50 12.32 -8.38 -12.98
N PRO A 51 12.07 -7.14 -13.46
CA PRO A 51 13.07 -6.10 -13.47
C PRO A 51 13.42 -5.64 -12.05
N VAL A 52 14.72 -5.58 -11.75
CA VAL A 52 15.26 -5.04 -10.50
C VAL A 52 15.85 -3.67 -10.78
N LEU A 53 15.41 -2.67 -10.02
CA LEU A 53 15.70 -1.26 -10.27
C LEU A 53 16.31 -0.59 -9.04
N VAL A 54 17.27 0.30 -9.26
CA VAL A 54 17.74 1.26 -8.24
C VAL A 54 17.62 2.68 -8.78
N THR A 55 16.77 3.50 -8.17
CA THR A 55 16.47 4.86 -8.64
C THR A 55 17.41 5.90 -8.03
N ARG A 56 17.68 6.99 -8.78
CA ARG A 56 18.43 8.18 -8.35
C ARG A 56 19.88 7.91 -7.95
N VAL A 57 20.56 7.04 -8.68
CA VAL A 57 21.96 6.68 -8.43
C VAL A 57 22.90 7.55 -9.26
N GLU A 58 23.94 8.09 -8.63
CA GLU A 58 25.02 8.82 -9.32
C GLU A 58 25.91 7.85 -10.10
N SER A 59 26.57 8.32 -11.16
CA SER A 59 27.30 7.44 -12.10
C SER A 59 28.47 6.67 -11.46
N ASP A 60 29.14 7.26 -10.48
CA ASP A 60 30.25 6.64 -9.74
C ASP A 60 29.77 5.53 -8.81
N VAL A 61 28.68 5.78 -8.06
CA VAL A 61 27.99 4.79 -7.23
C VAL A 61 27.45 3.66 -8.11
N ALA A 62 26.83 4.01 -9.25
CA ALA A 62 26.31 3.04 -10.21
C ALA A 62 27.38 2.08 -10.72
N ALA A 63 28.54 2.62 -11.13
CA ALA A 63 29.67 1.82 -11.57
C ALA A 63 30.22 0.91 -10.45
N ALA A 64 30.22 1.37 -9.19
CA ALA A 64 30.64 0.56 -8.06
C ALA A 64 29.65 -0.59 -7.77
N VAL A 65 28.34 -0.30 -7.74
CA VAL A 65 27.30 -1.31 -7.52
C VAL A 65 27.32 -2.39 -8.61
N LEU A 66 27.46 -1.99 -9.88
CA LEU A 66 27.54 -2.94 -11.00
C LEU A 66 28.71 -3.91 -10.86
N ARG A 67 29.89 -3.41 -10.43
CA ARG A 67 31.06 -4.27 -10.18
C ARG A 67 30.83 -5.22 -9.01
N GLU A 68 30.23 -4.73 -7.93
CA GLU A 68 30.00 -5.52 -6.73
C GLU A 68 28.97 -6.64 -6.97
N VAL A 69 27.88 -6.35 -7.68
CA VAL A 69 26.87 -7.36 -8.06
C VAL A 69 27.45 -8.38 -9.05
N ALA A 70 28.24 -7.95 -10.03
CA ALA A 70 28.86 -8.86 -11.01
C ALA A 70 29.90 -9.81 -10.39
N GLY A 71 30.56 -9.40 -9.29
CA GLY A 71 31.51 -10.26 -8.57
C GLY A 71 30.86 -11.43 -7.82
N GLY A 72 29.53 -11.42 -7.65
CA GLY A 72 28.77 -12.46 -6.97
C GLY A 72 28.10 -13.51 -7.87
N ASP A 73 27.87 -13.20 -9.15
CA ASP A 73 27.24 -14.10 -10.13
C ASP A 73 27.54 -13.62 -11.58
N GLU A 74 28.18 -14.48 -12.40
CA GLU A 74 28.58 -14.17 -13.79
C GLU A 74 27.36 -13.96 -14.73
N GLY A 75 26.14 -14.31 -14.30
CA GLY A 75 24.90 -14.14 -15.08
C GLY A 75 24.18 -12.79 -14.91
N SER A 76 24.59 -11.93 -13.98
CA SER A 76 23.85 -10.71 -13.61
C SER A 76 24.40 -9.44 -14.24
N GLN A 77 24.29 -9.30 -15.56
CA GLN A 77 24.67 -8.06 -16.24
C GLN A 77 23.57 -6.99 -16.07
N GLY A 78 23.84 -6.02 -15.20
CA GLY A 78 23.05 -4.81 -15.08
C GLY A 78 23.56 -3.69 -15.99
N GLU A 79 22.72 -2.69 -16.20
CA GLU A 79 23.07 -1.47 -16.94
C GLU A 79 22.75 -0.21 -16.15
N TYR A 80 23.40 0.89 -16.53
CA TYR A 80 23.14 2.22 -15.97
C TYR A 80 22.53 3.14 -17.03
N VAL A 81 21.29 3.55 -16.82
CA VAL A 81 20.58 4.51 -17.67
C VAL A 81 20.84 5.91 -17.14
N ALA A 82 21.90 6.55 -17.65
CA ALA A 82 22.40 7.84 -17.14
C ALA A 82 21.35 8.95 -17.13
N ALA A 83 20.52 9.05 -18.17
CA ALA A 83 19.50 10.09 -18.26
C ALA A 83 18.49 10.03 -17.09
N GLY A 84 18.09 8.83 -16.67
CA GLY A 84 17.16 8.63 -15.55
C GLY A 84 17.84 8.33 -14.22
N ARG A 85 19.18 8.32 -14.17
CA ARG A 85 19.96 7.91 -12.99
C ARG A 85 19.49 6.57 -12.40
N LEU A 86 19.29 5.59 -13.27
CA LEU A 86 18.67 4.32 -12.96
C LEU A 86 19.65 3.17 -13.18
N LEU A 87 19.86 2.34 -12.16
CA LEU A 87 20.42 1.01 -12.36
C LEU A 87 19.29 0.03 -12.67
N LEU A 88 19.54 -0.87 -13.61
CA LEU A 88 18.53 -1.75 -14.18
C LEU A 88 19.12 -3.13 -14.46
N TRP A 89 18.40 -4.16 -14.02
CA TRP A 89 18.59 -5.55 -14.41
C TRP A 89 17.27 -6.12 -14.92
N ARG A 90 17.34 -7.03 -15.89
CA ARG A 90 16.19 -7.78 -16.44
C ARG A 90 15.02 -6.87 -16.86
N PRO A 91 15.22 -5.86 -17.73
CA PRO A 91 14.13 -5.00 -18.19
C PRO A 91 12.94 -5.82 -18.70
N ALA A 92 11.74 -5.37 -18.35
CA ALA A 92 10.52 -6.07 -18.72
C ALA A 92 10.25 -5.97 -20.23
N ALA A 93 9.66 -7.03 -20.80
CA ALA A 93 9.24 -7.03 -22.18
C ALA A 93 8.16 -5.96 -22.45
N PRO A 94 8.12 -5.37 -23.67
CA PRO A 94 7.10 -4.37 -24.02
C PRO A 94 5.66 -4.89 -23.86
N ARG A 95 4.80 -4.07 -23.24
CA ARG A 95 3.41 -4.42 -22.89
C ARG A 95 2.36 -3.79 -23.81
N GLY A 96 2.79 -3.16 -24.92
CA GLY A 96 1.90 -2.46 -25.84
C GLY A 96 1.05 -1.38 -25.17
N PHE A 97 1.64 -0.65 -24.21
CA PHE A 97 1.01 0.47 -23.52
C PHE A 97 1.92 1.69 -23.69
N VAL A 98 1.42 2.74 -24.35
CA VAL A 98 2.18 3.93 -24.69
C VAL A 98 1.97 5.01 -23.63
N VAL A 99 3.06 5.51 -23.06
CA VAL A 99 3.04 6.65 -22.13
C VAL A 99 3.71 7.84 -22.79
N ALA A 100 2.97 8.95 -22.90
CA ALA A 100 3.56 10.24 -23.25
C ALA A 100 4.15 10.88 -21.99
N VAL A 101 5.46 11.10 -21.94
CA VAL A 101 6.14 11.86 -20.89
C VAL A 101 6.38 13.27 -21.40
N VAL A 102 5.66 14.23 -20.81
CA VAL A 102 5.57 15.62 -21.26
C VAL A 102 6.16 16.54 -20.20
N SER A 103 7.21 17.29 -20.51
CA SER A 103 7.84 18.23 -19.57
C SER A 103 7.58 19.68 -19.94
N ALA A 104 7.34 20.53 -18.94
CA ALA A 104 7.03 21.94 -19.16
C ALA A 104 8.28 22.74 -19.59
N GLY A 105 9.39 22.59 -18.87
CA GLY A 105 10.66 23.21 -19.23
C GLY A 105 11.81 22.21 -19.31
N THR A 106 12.98 22.72 -19.71
CA THR A 106 14.25 21.97 -19.68
C THR A 106 14.69 21.63 -18.25
N SER A 107 14.40 22.49 -17.28
CA SER A 107 14.67 22.26 -15.86
C SER A 107 13.89 21.08 -15.26
N ASP A 108 12.73 20.73 -15.84
CA ASP A 108 11.94 19.55 -15.47
C ASP A 108 12.51 18.24 -16.06
N GLY A 109 13.53 18.36 -16.92
CA GLY A 109 14.14 17.27 -17.66
C GLY A 109 14.59 16.08 -16.80
N PRO A 110 15.30 16.27 -15.66
CA PRO A 110 15.73 15.15 -14.82
C PRO A 110 14.57 14.30 -14.28
N VAL A 111 13.47 14.95 -13.86
CA VAL A 111 12.28 14.25 -13.34
C VAL A 111 11.54 13.53 -14.48
N ALA A 112 11.44 14.17 -15.65
CA ALA A 112 10.88 13.52 -16.85
C ALA A 112 11.73 12.33 -17.32
N ALA A 113 13.06 12.43 -17.22
CA ALA A 113 13.97 11.36 -17.59
C ALA A 113 13.91 10.18 -16.60
N GLU A 114 13.76 10.43 -15.30
CA GLU A 114 13.46 9.39 -14.30
C GLU A 114 12.15 8.66 -14.65
N ALA A 115 11.07 9.40 -14.89
CA ALA A 115 9.78 8.82 -15.26
C ALA A 115 9.88 7.96 -16.52
N ALA A 116 10.56 8.47 -17.55
CA ALA A 116 10.72 7.74 -18.79
C ALA A 116 11.60 6.49 -18.65
N ALA A 117 12.71 6.57 -17.91
CA ALA A 117 13.59 5.41 -17.70
C ALA A 117 12.89 4.30 -16.89
N VAL A 118 12.15 4.67 -15.84
CA VAL A 118 11.39 3.70 -15.04
C VAL A 118 10.25 3.10 -15.86
N ALA A 119 9.51 3.91 -16.62
CA ALA A 119 8.39 3.43 -17.46
C ALA A 119 8.87 2.43 -18.52
N ASP A 120 9.99 2.73 -19.18
CA ASP A 120 10.61 1.85 -20.17
C ASP A 120 11.10 0.54 -19.53
N ALA A 121 11.78 0.63 -18.38
CA ALA A 121 12.28 -0.52 -17.63
C ALA A 121 11.17 -1.52 -17.20
N VAL A 122 9.95 -1.03 -16.96
CA VAL A 122 8.79 -1.85 -16.59
C VAL A 122 7.90 -2.22 -17.79
N GLY A 123 8.41 -2.03 -19.01
CA GLY A 123 7.82 -2.52 -20.25
C GLY A 123 6.77 -1.59 -20.88
N LEU A 124 6.71 -0.32 -20.49
CA LEU A 124 5.85 0.68 -21.14
C LEU A 124 6.60 1.32 -22.30
N THR A 125 5.90 1.61 -23.40
CA THR A 125 6.49 2.31 -24.55
C THR A 125 6.45 3.81 -24.31
N VAL A 126 7.61 4.45 -24.19
CA VAL A 126 7.67 5.88 -23.86
C VAL A 126 7.81 6.76 -25.10
N ARG A 127 6.94 7.78 -25.21
CA ARG A 127 7.13 8.93 -26.12
C ARG A 127 7.45 10.17 -25.29
N ARG A 128 8.52 10.89 -25.64
CA ARG A 128 8.98 12.06 -24.87
C ARG A 128 8.68 13.35 -25.61
N PHE A 129 8.09 14.32 -24.89
CA PHE A 129 7.82 15.67 -25.38
C PHE A 129 8.41 16.65 -24.36
N ALA A 130 9.52 17.31 -24.73
CA ALA A 130 10.25 18.16 -23.80
C ALA A 130 10.06 19.65 -24.13
N ASP A 131 10.08 20.48 -23.10
CA ASP A 131 9.98 21.95 -23.21
C ASP A 131 8.72 22.43 -23.95
N VAL A 132 7.57 21.88 -23.56
CA VAL A 132 6.25 22.23 -24.12
C VAL A 132 5.36 22.91 -23.08
N GLY A 133 5.95 23.72 -22.20
CA GLY A 133 5.26 24.42 -21.12
C GLY A 133 4.30 25.53 -21.59
N VAL A 134 3.47 25.99 -20.65
CA VAL A 134 2.35 26.91 -20.93
C VAL A 134 2.78 28.32 -21.33
N ALA A 135 3.97 28.77 -20.92
CA ALA A 135 4.54 30.06 -21.35
C ALA A 135 4.74 30.13 -22.87
N GLY A 136 4.94 28.98 -23.52
CA GLY A 136 5.01 28.82 -24.96
C GLY A 136 3.94 27.86 -25.45
N LEU A 137 2.66 28.11 -25.13
CA LEU A 137 1.54 27.19 -25.39
C LEU A 137 1.48 26.63 -26.83
N HIS A 138 1.91 27.41 -27.83
CA HIS A 138 1.99 26.96 -29.22
C HIS A 138 2.90 25.72 -29.41
N ARG A 139 3.93 25.53 -28.58
CA ARG A 139 4.80 24.33 -28.61
C ARG A 139 4.05 23.08 -28.16
N LEU A 140 3.20 23.20 -27.14
CA LEU A 140 2.32 22.11 -26.70
C LEU A 140 1.29 21.77 -27.77
N LEU A 141 0.65 22.78 -28.35
CA LEU A 141 -0.38 22.59 -29.38
C LEU A 141 0.19 21.94 -30.65
N ALA A 142 1.45 22.20 -30.99
CA ALA A 142 2.11 21.60 -32.14
C ALA A 142 2.31 20.08 -32.02
N VAL A 143 2.26 19.52 -30.81
CA VAL A 143 2.41 18.08 -30.54
C VAL A 143 1.18 17.47 -29.84
N ALA A 144 0.07 18.22 -29.76
CA ALA A 144 -1.10 17.81 -28.98
C ALA A 144 -1.72 16.51 -29.50
N ASP A 145 -1.80 16.31 -30.81
CA ASP A 145 -2.34 15.10 -31.42
C ASP A 145 -1.45 13.87 -31.11
N ASP A 146 -0.14 14.04 -31.11
CA ASP A 146 0.81 12.97 -30.78
C ASP A 146 0.71 12.55 -29.31
N ILE A 147 0.48 13.52 -28.41
CA ILE A 147 0.23 13.28 -26.98
C ILE A 147 -1.14 12.60 -26.79
N ALA A 148 -2.17 13.06 -27.49
CA ALA A 148 -3.52 12.50 -27.42
C ALA A 148 -3.61 11.05 -27.88
N GLY A 149 -2.67 10.61 -28.74
CA GLY A 149 -2.53 9.22 -29.16
C GLY A 149 -1.87 8.26 -28.15
N ALA A 150 -1.54 8.70 -26.93
CA ALA A 150 -0.98 7.85 -25.88
C ALA A 150 -2.07 7.22 -24.99
N ASP A 151 -1.77 6.09 -24.35
CA ASP A 151 -2.68 5.40 -23.42
C ASP A 151 -2.71 6.08 -22.03
N ALA A 152 -1.64 6.78 -21.65
CA ALA A 152 -1.57 7.65 -20.48
C ALA A 152 -0.56 8.78 -20.72
N VAL A 153 -0.71 9.87 -19.98
CA VAL A 153 0.20 11.01 -20.05
C VAL A 153 0.80 11.31 -18.68
N VAL A 154 2.13 11.33 -18.59
CA VAL A 154 2.87 11.84 -17.44
C VAL A 154 3.26 13.28 -17.73
N CYS A 155 2.71 14.22 -16.98
CA CYS A 155 3.00 15.65 -17.13
C CYS A 155 3.90 16.13 -15.99
N VAL A 156 5.10 16.59 -16.32
CA VAL A 156 6.13 17.02 -15.37
C VAL A 156 6.29 18.53 -15.45
N ALA A 157 6.01 19.24 -14.37
CA ALA A 157 6.06 20.70 -14.37
C ALA A 157 6.35 21.31 -13.00
N GLY A 158 7.27 22.27 -12.98
CA GLY A 158 7.51 23.16 -11.84
C GLY A 158 6.72 24.46 -11.93
N MET A 159 7.27 25.53 -11.33
CA MET A 159 6.61 26.84 -11.22
C MET A 159 5.21 26.73 -10.60
N GLU A 160 4.17 27.19 -11.29
CA GLU A 160 2.76 27.05 -10.89
C GLU A 160 2.13 25.71 -11.30
N GLY A 161 2.88 24.80 -11.93
CA GLY A 161 2.42 23.46 -12.28
C GLY A 161 1.26 23.44 -13.27
N ALA A 162 1.15 24.42 -14.17
CA ALA A 162 -0.02 24.60 -15.04
C ALA A 162 -0.13 23.58 -16.18
N LEU A 163 0.97 22.98 -16.64
CA LEU A 163 0.99 22.08 -17.80
C LEU A 163 -0.01 20.91 -17.70
N PRO A 164 -0.06 20.12 -16.61
CA PRO A 164 -1.03 19.03 -16.49
C PRO A 164 -2.49 19.48 -16.64
N SER A 165 -2.85 20.66 -16.14
CA SER A 165 -4.22 21.19 -16.26
C SER A 165 -4.60 21.48 -17.70
N VAL A 166 -3.67 22.03 -18.49
CA VAL A 166 -3.88 22.26 -19.93
C VAL A 166 -3.96 20.93 -20.67
N VAL A 167 -3.01 20.01 -20.41
CA VAL A 167 -2.99 18.69 -21.04
C VAL A 167 -4.27 17.90 -20.74
N GLY A 168 -4.78 17.95 -19.52
CA GLY A 168 -6.03 17.29 -19.13
C GLY A 168 -7.27 17.81 -19.88
N GLY A 169 -7.22 19.00 -20.47
CA GLY A 169 -8.26 19.50 -21.38
C GLY A 169 -8.06 19.10 -22.85
N LEU A 170 -6.87 18.61 -23.22
CA LEU A 170 -6.50 18.26 -24.59
C LEU A 170 -6.53 16.75 -24.87
N VAL A 171 -6.49 15.91 -23.84
CA VAL A 171 -6.38 14.44 -24.01
C VAL A 171 -7.53 13.70 -23.34
N GLY A 172 -7.92 12.57 -23.94
CA GLY A 172 -8.88 11.63 -23.33
C GLY A 172 -8.23 10.58 -22.42
N ALA A 173 -6.89 10.50 -22.42
CA ALA A 173 -6.11 9.56 -21.63
C ALA A 173 -5.95 10.04 -20.16
N PRO A 174 -5.73 9.13 -19.19
CA PRO A 174 -5.41 9.53 -17.82
C PRO A 174 -4.15 10.39 -17.75
N VAL A 175 -4.25 11.51 -17.02
CA VAL A 175 -3.12 12.43 -16.78
C VAL A 175 -2.55 12.19 -15.38
N ILE A 176 -1.25 11.93 -15.33
CA ILE A 176 -0.46 11.74 -14.12
C ILE A 176 0.45 12.96 -13.96
N ALA A 177 0.13 13.82 -12.99
CA ALA A 177 0.81 15.08 -12.77
C ALA A 177 1.96 14.92 -11.76
N VAL A 178 3.15 15.38 -12.17
CA VAL A 178 4.38 15.34 -11.37
C VAL A 178 4.82 16.77 -11.09
N PRO A 179 4.53 17.31 -9.91
CA PRO A 179 5.08 18.60 -9.52
C PRO A 179 6.59 18.47 -9.38
N THR A 180 7.35 19.45 -9.86
CA THR A 180 8.80 19.51 -9.63
C THR A 180 9.14 20.62 -8.64
N SER A 181 10.29 20.50 -7.99
CA SER A 181 10.83 21.54 -7.11
C SER A 181 11.39 22.75 -7.88
N VAL A 182 11.34 22.72 -9.22
CA VAL A 182 11.79 23.80 -10.10
C VAL A 182 10.99 25.08 -9.89
N GLY A 183 11.71 26.18 -9.77
CA GLY A 183 11.16 27.54 -9.72
C GLY A 183 11.74 28.35 -8.57
N TYR A 184 11.24 29.56 -8.37
CA TYR A 184 11.79 30.51 -7.40
C TYR A 184 10.70 31.29 -6.67
N GLY A 185 11.03 31.78 -5.47
CA GLY A 185 10.15 32.62 -4.66
C GLY A 185 8.87 31.88 -4.23
N ALA A 186 7.75 32.22 -4.86
CA ALA A 186 6.43 31.71 -4.49
C ALA A 186 6.20 30.23 -4.84
N THR A 187 7.17 29.52 -5.43
CA THR A 187 7.02 28.10 -5.80
C THR A 187 7.23 27.15 -4.62
N LEU A 188 7.91 27.62 -3.56
CA LEU A 188 8.12 26.90 -2.30
C LEU A 188 8.62 25.46 -2.52
N HIS A 189 9.67 25.29 -3.33
CA HIS A 189 10.25 23.98 -3.68
C HIS A 189 9.21 22.98 -4.22
N GLY A 190 8.28 23.46 -5.05
CA GLY A 190 7.27 22.63 -5.72
C GLY A 190 5.95 22.49 -4.96
N VAL A 191 5.83 23.03 -3.74
CA VAL A 191 4.56 23.01 -2.98
C VAL A 191 3.46 23.74 -3.75
N THR A 192 3.77 24.87 -4.40
CA THR A 192 2.79 25.61 -5.19
C THR A 192 2.33 24.80 -6.40
N ALA A 193 3.25 24.16 -7.13
CA ALA A 193 2.92 23.26 -8.23
C ALA A 193 2.06 22.08 -7.75
N LEU A 194 2.40 21.45 -6.62
CA LEU A 194 1.64 20.35 -6.02
C LEU A 194 0.20 20.78 -5.70
N LEU A 195 0.03 21.89 -4.99
CA LEU A 195 -1.30 22.38 -4.61
C LEU A 195 -2.12 22.82 -5.83
N ALA A 196 -1.49 23.41 -6.84
CA ALA A 196 -2.14 23.78 -8.08
C ALA A 196 -2.63 22.55 -8.87
N MET A 197 -1.79 21.52 -8.99
CA MET A 197 -2.17 20.25 -9.63
C MET A 197 -3.30 19.54 -8.86
N MET A 198 -3.23 19.50 -7.53
CA MET A 198 -4.28 18.92 -6.67
C MET A 198 -5.61 19.67 -6.76
N SER A 199 -5.56 20.98 -6.95
CA SER A 199 -6.75 21.84 -7.07
C SER A 199 -7.24 21.98 -8.51
N SER A 200 -6.62 21.28 -9.46
CA SER A 200 -6.98 21.36 -10.88
C SER A 200 -8.41 20.88 -11.11
N CYS A 201 -9.13 21.58 -11.99
CA CYS A 201 -10.46 21.19 -12.43
C CYS A 201 -10.45 20.16 -13.58
N ALA A 202 -9.26 19.80 -14.09
CA ALA A 202 -9.12 18.72 -15.06
C ALA A 202 -9.47 17.38 -14.39
N ALA A 203 -10.63 16.83 -14.76
CA ALA A 203 -11.18 15.65 -14.11
C ALA A 203 -10.29 14.42 -14.31
N GLY A 204 -10.12 13.64 -13.25
CA GLY A 204 -9.36 12.37 -13.30
C GLY A 204 -7.84 12.50 -13.26
N MET A 205 -7.31 13.68 -12.92
CA MET A 205 -5.88 13.88 -12.72
C MET A 205 -5.36 13.10 -11.49
N THR A 206 -4.28 12.33 -11.66
CA THR A 206 -3.56 11.68 -10.56
C THR A 206 -2.29 12.47 -10.26
N VAL A 207 -2.18 13.04 -9.05
CA VAL A 207 -0.99 13.80 -8.64
C VAL A 207 -0.06 12.93 -7.81
N VAL A 208 1.23 12.92 -8.13
CA VAL A 208 2.26 12.22 -7.36
C VAL A 208 3.12 13.18 -6.55
N ASN A 209 4.04 12.65 -5.75
CA ASN A 209 4.91 13.47 -4.91
C ASN A 209 5.86 14.35 -5.74
N ILE A 210 6.34 15.43 -5.12
CA ILE A 210 7.29 16.36 -5.74
C ILE A 210 8.55 15.62 -6.21
N ASP A 211 8.97 15.93 -7.44
CA ASP A 211 10.11 15.34 -8.14
C ASP A 211 10.01 13.82 -8.33
N SER A 212 8.85 13.20 -8.17
CA SER A 212 8.72 11.73 -8.23
C SER A 212 8.32 11.24 -9.61
N GLY A 213 9.28 11.25 -10.55
CA GLY A 213 9.12 10.61 -11.86
C GLY A 213 8.88 9.11 -11.72
N PHE A 214 9.53 8.47 -10.74
CA PHE A 214 9.29 7.08 -10.36
C PHE A 214 7.82 6.80 -10.05
N SER A 215 7.20 7.57 -9.14
CA SER A 215 5.80 7.33 -8.77
C SER A 215 4.86 7.50 -9.96
N ALA A 216 5.17 8.42 -10.87
CA ALA A 216 4.38 8.65 -12.08
C ALA A 216 4.45 7.46 -13.04
N ALA A 217 5.66 6.96 -13.29
CA ALA A 217 5.87 5.77 -14.11
C ALA A 217 5.15 4.54 -13.53
N MET A 218 5.23 4.36 -12.20
CA MET A 218 4.54 3.27 -11.51
C MET A 218 3.02 3.42 -11.57
N ALA A 219 2.48 4.64 -11.50
CA ALA A 219 1.04 4.88 -11.69
C ALA A 219 0.61 4.47 -13.11
N ALA A 220 1.36 4.87 -14.14
CA ALA A 220 1.11 4.44 -15.53
C ALA A 220 1.20 2.91 -15.67
N PHE A 221 2.19 2.28 -15.04
CA PHE A 221 2.33 0.82 -15.02
C PHE A 221 1.12 0.14 -14.40
N ARG A 222 0.57 0.66 -13.28
CA ARG A 222 -0.65 0.12 -12.66
C ARG A 222 -1.85 0.22 -13.58
N ILE A 223 -1.99 1.31 -14.31
CA ILE A 223 -3.05 1.48 -15.32
C ILE A 223 -2.90 0.42 -16.41
N ALA A 224 -1.67 0.21 -16.92
CA ALA A 224 -1.37 -0.81 -17.92
C ALA A 224 -1.68 -2.25 -17.42
N VAL A 225 -1.27 -2.59 -16.19
CA VAL A 225 -1.62 -3.88 -15.55
C VAL A 225 -3.14 -4.05 -15.43
N SER A 226 -3.85 -3.00 -15.00
CA SER A 226 -5.31 -3.07 -14.86
C SER A 226 -6.00 -3.33 -16.21
N ARG A 227 -5.57 -2.64 -17.28
CA ARG A 227 -6.05 -2.84 -18.65
C ARG A 227 -5.86 -4.29 -19.10
N ASP A 228 -4.67 -4.85 -18.90
CA ASP A 228 -4.34 -6.21 -19.33
C ASP A 228 -5.17 -7.24 -18.55
N ARG A 229 -5.33 -7.05 -17.23
CA ARG A 229 -6.21 -7.90 -16.41
C ARG A 229 -7.66 -7.83 -16.90
N ALA A 230 -8.15 -6.65 -17.24
CA ALA A 230 -9.50 -6.51 -17.80
C ALA A 230 -9.63 -7.22 -19.16
N ALA A 231 -8.61 -7.15 -20.02
CA ALA A 231 -8.59 -7.84 -21.31
C ALA A 231 -8.59 -9.37 -21.15
N LEU A 232 -7.74 -9.90 -20.27
CA LEU A 232 -7.69 -11.33 -19.95
C LEU A 232 -9.03 -11.84 -19.38
N ARG A 233 -9.65 -11.09 -18.46
CA ARG A 233 -10.99 -11.40 -17.92
C ARG A 233 -12.05 -11.43 -19.02
N ARG A 234 -12.06 -10.45 -19.95
CA ARG A 234 -13.00 -10.41 -21.09
C ARG A 234 -12.83 -11.59 -22.03
N ASN A 235 -11.60 -12.07 -22.20
CA ASN A 235 -11.28 -13.21 -23.07
C ASN A 235 -11.45 -14.56 -22.38
N GLY A 236 -12.02 -14.61 -21.16
CA GLY A 236 -12.21 -15.84 -20.40
C GLY A 236 -10.91 -16.51 -19.95
N ILE A 237 -9.77 -15.81 -20.05
CA ILE A 237 -8.48 -16.30 -19.59
C ILE A 237 -8.38 -16.01 -18.09
N PRO A 238 -8.14 -17.02 -17.24
CA PRO A 238 -7.95 -16.81 -15.81
C PRO A 238 -6.83 -15.80 -15.58
N VAL A 239 -7.18 -14.63 -15.03
CA VAL A 239 -6.19 -13.68 -14.54
C VAL A 239 -5.66 -14.25 -13.24
N PRO A 240 -4.33 -14.47 -13.12
CA PRO A 240 -3.77 -14.86 -11.84
C PRO A 240 -4.16 -13.77 -10.82
N PRO A 241 -4.87 -14.11 -9.73
CA PRO A 241 -4.98 -13.19 -8.62
C PRO A 241 -3.54 -12.83 -8.23
N GLY A 242 -3.27 -11.54 -7.95
CA GLY A 242 -2.01 -11.21 -7.26
C GLY A 242 -1.95 -12.12 -6.05
N ARG A 243 -0.89 -12.94 -5.94
CA ARG A 243 -0.82 -14.02 -4.96
C ARG A 243 -0.97 -13.40 -3.57
N VAL A 244 -2.17 -13.50 -3.01
CA VAL A 244 -2.33 -13.65 -1.58
C VAL A 244 -1.90 -15.09 -1.34
N ALA A 245 -0.89 -15.30 -0.51
CA ALA A 245 -0.56 -16.65 -0.06
C ALA A 245 -1.85 -17.39 0.27
N ASP A 246 -2.00 -18.65 -0.16
CA ASP A 246 -3.16 -19.45 0.19
C ASP A 246 -3.15 -19.68 1.70
N THR A 247 -3.77 -18.75 2.42
CA THR A 247 -3.91 -18.78 3.86
C THR A 247 -5.06 -19.68 4.29
N GLY A 248 -5.69 -20.44 3.36
CA GLY A 248 -6.96 -21.10 3.57
C GLY A 248 -8.11 -20.12 3.84
N ALA A 249 -7.98 -18.86 3.39
CA ALA A 249 -8.95 -17.81 3.69
C ALA A 249 -10.21 -17.97 2.84
N THR A 250 -11.36 -17.83 3.49
CA THR A 250 -12.66 -17.84 2.82
C THR A 250 -13.11 -16.41 2.54
N VAL A 251 -13.56 -16.16 1.31
CA VAL A 251 -14.24 -14.90 0.98
C VAL A 251 -15.71 -15.05 1.33
N GLU A 252 -16.15 -14.28 2.32
CA GLU A 252 -17.51 -14.26 2.80
C GLU A 252 -18.22 -13.01 2.31
N ARG A 253 -19.41 -13.19 1.74
CA ARG A 253 -20.28 -12.07 1.39
C ARG A 253 -21.01 -11.60 2.64
N MET A 254 -20.84 -10.32 2.98
CA MET A 254 -21.45 -9.68 4.15
C MET A 254 -22.31 -8.49 3.72
N VAL A 255 -23.14 -8.01 4.64
CA VAL A 255 -23.95 -6.81 4.48
C VAL A 255 -23.53 -5.81 5.55
N HIS A 256 -23.07 -4.65 5.11
CA HIS A 256 -22.81 -3.51 5.96
C HIS A 256 -24.03 -2.58 5.93
N LEU A 257 -24.63 -2.40 7.10
CA LEU A 257 -25.73 -1.48 7.34
C LEU A 257 -25.18 -0.26 8.06
N GLU A 258 -25.63 0.93 7.66
CA GLU A 258 -25.28 2.15 8.37
C GLU A 258 -26.43 3.17 8.41
N THR A 259 -26.52 3.90 9.51
CA THR A 259 -27.46 5.02 9.68
C THR A 259 -26.88 6.07 10.60
N ASN A 260 -27.27 7.32 10.41
CA ASN A 260 -26.82 8.42 11.26
C ASN A 260 -27.97 8.81 12.20
N VAL A 261 -27.66 8.97 13.48
CA VAL A 261 -28.61 9.29 14.54
C VAL A 261 -28.09 10.47 15.36
N ASP A 262 -28.93 11.50 15.53
CA ASP A 262 -28.60 12.74 16.25
C ASP A 262 -29.53 13.00 17.46
N ASP A 263 -30.48 12.10 17.70
CA ASP A 263 -31.51 12.16 18.75
C ASP A 263 -31.54 10.94 19.66
N VAL A 264 -30.51 10.08 19.57
CA VAL A 264 -30.38 8.83 20.34
C VAL A 264 -29.28 8.98 21.39
N THR A 265 -29.55 8.55 22.63
CA THR A 265 -28.60 8.62 23.75
C THR A 265 -27.55 7.52 23.69
N GLY A 266 -26.43 7.71 24.40
CA GLY A 266 -25.40 6.68 24.54
C GLY A 266 -25.90 5.37 25.16
N GLU A 267 -26.89 5.44 26.05
CA GLU A 267 -27.51 4.26 26.68
C GLU A 267 -28.25 3.40 25.65
N VAL A 268 -29.04 4.03 24.77
CA VAL A 268 -29.74 3.33 23.68
C VAL A 268 -28.74 2.76 22.69
N LEU A 269 -27.67 3.49 22.37
CA LEU A 269 -26.60 2.99 21.48
C LEU A 269 -25.87 1.78 22.08
N GLY A 270 -25.59 1.79 23.39
CA GLY A 270 -25.01 0.65 24.09
C GLY A 270 -25.93 -0.59 24.03
N HIS A 271 -27.22 -0.39 24.35
CA HIS A 271 -28.23 -1.44 24.27
C HIS A 271 -28.37 -2.01 22.85
N LEU A 272 -28.39 -1.14 21.85
CA LEU A 272 -28.50 -1.51 20.45
C LEU A 272 -27.35 -2.43 20.00
N ILE A 273 -26.09 -2.11 20.34
CA ILE A 273 -24.92 -2.93 19.98
C ILE A 273 -25.09 -4.35 20.53
N GLU A 274 -25.44 -4.50 21.81
CA GLU A 274 -25.63 -5.81 22.43
C GLU A 274 -26.74 -6.60 21.74
N ARG A 275 -27.88 -5.96 21.47
CA ARG A 275 -29.01 -6.58 20.77
C ARG A 275 -28.64 -7.05 19.35
N LEU A 276 -27.86 -6.28 18.61
CA LEU A 276 -27.43 -6.63 17.26
C LEU A 276 -26.48 -7.83 17.28
N LEU A 277 -25.54 -7.88 18.23
CA LEU A 277 -24.64 -9.01 18.39
C LEU A 277 -25.41 -10.30 18.74
N VAL A 278 -26.40 -10.21 19.63
CA VAL A 278 -27.30 -11.34 19.97
C VAL A 278 -28.11 -11.80 18.75
N ALA A 279 -28.53 -10.86 17.89
CA ALA A 279 -29.27 -11.17 16.66
C ALA A 279 -28.41 -11.76 15.53
N GLY A 280 -27.11 -11.96 15.76
CA GLY A 280 -26.20 -12.59 14.81
C GLY A 280 -25.45 -11.61 13.91
N ALA A 281 -25.37 -10.33 14.27
CA ALA A 281 -24.39 -9.43 13.66
C ALA A 281 -22.98 -9.98 13.91
N ALA A 282 -22.15 -9.98 12.87
CA ALA A 282 -20.75 -10.35 12.99
C ALA A 282 -19.94 -9.27 13.69
N ASP A 283 -20.37 -8.01 13.56
CA ASP A 283 -19.85 -6.86 14.31
C ASP A 283 -20.89 -5.73 14.34
N ALA A 284 -20.84 -4.89 15.36
CA ALA A 284 -21.67 -3.69 15.50
C ALA A 284 -20.88 -2.62 16.28
N TRP A 285 -20.81 -1.41 15.74
CA TRP A 285 -20.06 -0.31 16.35
C TRP A 285 -20.69 1.05 16.04
N VAL A 286 -20.19 2.08 16.72
CA VAL A 286 -20.66 3.45 16.60
C VAL A 286 -19.49 4.40 16.36
N ALA A 287 -19.62 5.31 15.39
CA ALA A 287 -18.64 6.35 15.09
C ALA A 287 -19.21 7.76 15.32
N PRO A 288 -18.52 8.66 16.04
CA PRO A 288 -19.00 10.02 16.25
C PRO A 288 -18.90 10.85 14.95
N VAL A 289 -19.92 11.66 14.67
CA VAL A 289 -19.98 12.55 13.51
C VAL A 289 -20.63 13.90 13.88
N VAL A 290 -20.42 14.92 13.05
CA VAL A 290 -21.16 16.19 13.14
C VAL A 290 -22.09 16.30 11.94
N MET A 291 -23.38 16.45 12.21
CA MET A 291 -24.42 16.59 11.18
C MET A 291 -24.79 18.06 10.95
N LYS A 292 -25.67 18.31 9.97
CA LYS A 292 -26.22 19.66 9.68
C LYS A 292 -26.71 20.34 10.96
N LYS A 293 -26.67 21.68 10.98
CA LYS A 293 -26.97 22.50 12.17
C LYS A 293 -26.00 22.22 13.34
N SER A 294 -24.78 21.78 13.03
CA SER A 294 -23.70 21.50 14.00
C SER A 294 -24.10 20.53 15.10
N ARG A 295 -24.95 19.55 14.78
CA ARG A 295 -25.45 18.57 15.75
C ARG A 295 -24.40 17.47 15.96
N PRO A 296 -23.91 17.27 17.18
CA PRO A 296 -23.18 16.05 17.53
C PRO A 296 -24.10 14.86 17.32
N ALA A 297 -23.60 13.85 16.61
CA ALA A 297 -24.38 12.70 16.19
C ALA A 297 -23.48 11.47 16.13
N HIS A 298 -24.09 10.33 15.84
CA HIS A 298 -23.41 9.05 15.74
C HIS A 298 -23.81 8.35 14.44
N THR A 299 -22.85 7.67 13.81
CA THR A 299 -23.13 6.69 12.76
C THR A 299 -23.12 5.30 13.39
N VAL A 300 -24.26 4.63 13.37
CA VAL A 300 -24.37 3.23 13.75
C VAL A 300 -23.96 2.39 12.56
N HIS A 301 -23.09 1.41 12.77
CA HIS A 301 -22.65 0.47 11.75
C HIS A 301 -22.91 -0.95 12.22
N VAL A 302 -23.42 -1.79 11.30
CA VAL A 302 -23.66 -3.21 11.56
C VAL A 302 -23.10 -4.02 10.40
N LEU A 303 -22.25 -5.00 10.70
CA LEU A 303 -21.77 -5.97 9.72
C LEU A 303 -22.44 -7.32 9.99
N ALA A 304 -23.28 -7.79 9.08
CA ALA A 304 -24.04 -9.02 9.25
C ALA A 304 -23.94 -9.95 8.04
N ALA A 305 -24.08 -11.26 8.27
CA ALA A 305 -24.26 -12.21 7.18
C ALA A 305 -25.61 -11.93 6.47
N PRO A 306 -25.77 -12.26 5.18
CA PRO A 306 -27.01 -11.99 4.44
C PRO A 306 -28.28 -12.52 5.11
N GLY A 307 -28.20 -13.66 5.81
CA GLY A 307 -29.32 -14.24 6.55
C GLY A 307 -29.71 -13.51 7.84
N ALA A 308 -28.80 -12.73 8.44
CA ALA A 308 -29.05 -11.96 9.66
C ALA A 308 -29.32 -10.47 9.39
N ALA A 309 -29.00 -9.98 8.18
CA ALA A 309 -29.05 -8.57 7.84
C ALA A 309 -30.45 -7.94 8.00
N ALA A 310 -31.50 -8.64 7.57
CA ALA A 310 -32.88 -8.12 7.66
C ALA A 310 -33.34 -7.97 9.13
N GLU A 311 -32.93 -8.89 9.99
CA GLU A 311 -33.26 -8.82 11.43
C GLU A 311 -32.46 -7.70 12.12
N CYS A 312 -31.18 -7.56 11.77
CA CYS A 312 -30.35 -6.45 12.27
C CYS A 312 -30.93 -5.09 11.85
N GLU A 313 -31.34 -4.95 10.60
CA GLU A 313 -31.99 -3.74 10.08
C GLU A 313 -33.28 -3.42 10.86
N ARG A 314 -34.13 -4.43 11.10
CA ARG A 314 -35.35 -4.29 11.91
C ARG A 314 -35.05 -3.80 13.33
N ILE A 315 -34.00 -4.32 13.97
CA ILE A 315 -33.56 -3.89 15.30
C ILE A 315 -33.09 -2.44 15.28
N VAL A 316 -32.28 -2.04 14.29
CA VAL A 316 -31.84 -0.64 14.14
C VAL A 316 -33.04 0.30 14.04
N PHE A 317 -34.04 -0.04 13.21
CA PHE A 317 -35.26 0.77 13.11
C PHE A 317 -36.01 0.86 14.43
N ALA A 318 -36.20 -0.26 15.12
CA ALA A 318 -36.98 -0.32 16.36
C ALA A 318 -36.34 0.43 17.53
N GLU A 319 -35.02 0.33 17.69
CA GLU A 319 -34.31 0.93 18.83
C GLU A 319 -33.96 2.40 18.60
N THR A 320 -33.64 2.79 17.36
CA THR A 320 -33.18 4.17 17.07
C THR A 320 -34.29 5.09 16.60
N GLY A 321 -35.39 4.57 16.08
CA GLY A 321 -36.42 5.38 15.42
C GLY A 321 -35.98 6.04 14.10
N THR A 322 -34.79 5.68 13.58
CA THR A 322 -34.31 6.19 12.29
C THR A 322 -35.33 5.90 11.19
N LEU A 323 -35.42 6.78 10.19
CA LEU A 323 -36.31 6.59 9.04
C LEU A 323 -35.62 5.89 7.86
N GLY A 324 -34.32 5.62 7.96
CA GLY A 324 -33.58 4.96 6.88
C GLY A 324 -32.28 4.33 7.33
N VAL A 325 -31.96 3.19 6.70
CA VAL A 325 -30.68 2.49 6.81
C VAL A 325 -30.11 2.36 5.40
N ARG A 326 -28.83 2.69 5.24
CA ARG A 326 -28.09 2.46 4.00
C ARG A 326 -27.46 1.08 4.05
N ARG A 327 -27.47 0.38 2.91
CA ARG A 327 -26.97 -0.99 2.79
C ARG A 327 -25.92 -1.08 1.70
N VAL A 328 -24.76 -1.64 2.03
CA VAL A 328 -23.72 -2.00 1.08
C VAL A 328 -23.37 -3.48 1.26
N VAL A 329 -23.30 -4.22 0.16
CA VAL A 329 -22.76 -5.58 0.18
C VAL A 329 -21.24 -5.45 0.14
N VAL A 330 -20.56 -6.09 1.09
CA VAL A 330 -19.10 -6.08 1.20
C VAL A 330 -18.57 -7.51 1.18
N GLU A 331 -17.32 -7.66 0.73
CA GLU A 331 -16.60 -8.93 0.82
C GLU A 331 -15.68 -8.90 2.04
N ARG A 332 -15.72 -9.95 2.85
CA ARG A 332 -14.82 -10.15 3.99
C ARG A 332 -13.92 -11.34 3.71
N VAL A 333 -12.61 -11.12 3.71
CA VAL A 333 -11.63 -12.21 3.69
C VAL A 333 -11.44 -12.70 5.12
N ALA A 334 -11.94 -13.90 5.44
CA ALA A 334 -11.84 -14.52 6.75
C ALA A 334 -10.73 -15.59 6.75
N LEU A 335 -9.76 -15.46 7.65
CA LEU A 335 -8.71 -16.47 7.83
C LEU A 335 -9.28 -17.71 8.56
N PRO A 336 -8.78 -18.92 8.25
CA PRO A 336 -9.20 -20.12 8.95
C PRO A 336 -8.79 -19.99 10.41
N ARG A 337 -9.71 -20.32 11.31
CA ARG A 337 -9.47 -20.28 12.75
C ARG A 337 -10.01 -21.53 13.43
N SER A 338 -9.27 -22.04 14.40
CA SER A 338 -9.76 -23.07 15.31
C SER A 338 -9.89 -22.51 16.72
N THR A 339 -10.93 -22.94 17.42
CA THR A 339 -11.12 -22.60 18.83
C THR A 339 -10.76 -23.83 19.66
N SER A 340 -9.98 -23.62 20.72
CA SER A 340 -9.67 -24.65 21.71
C SER A 340 -9.64 -24.04 23.09
N VAL A 341 -9.66 -24.87 24.12
CA VAL A 341 -9.52 -24.43 25.52
C VAL A 341 -8.12 -24.77 26.00
N THR A 342 -7.47 -23.86 26.71
CA THR A 342 -6.22 -24.10 27.44
C THR A 342 -6.43 -23.88 28.92
N ASP A 343 -5.72 -24.63 29.75
CA ASP A 343 -5.66 -24.34 31.18
C ASP A 343 -4.63 -23.24 31.48
N VAL A 344 -5.00 -22.29 32.33
CA VAL A 344 -4.09 -21.32 32.93
C VAL A 344 -4.27 -21.37 34.45
N GLY A 345 -3.45 -22.17 35.13
CA GLY A 345 -3.44 -22.24 36.59
C GLY A 345 -4.74 -22.83 37.17
N GLY A 346 -5.34 -23.81 36.50
CA GLY A 346 -6.60 -24.44 36.90
C GLY A 346 -7.85 -23.78 36.33
N HIS A 347 -7.71 -22.73 35.50
CA HIS A 347 -8.83 -22.02 34.90
C HIS A 347 -8.88 -22.22 33.38
N PRO A 348 -10.02 -22.63 32.82
CA PRO A 348 -10.17 -22.80 31.37
C PRO A 348 -10.22 -21.45 30.66
N VAL A 349 -9.37 -21.27 29.66
CA VAL A 349 -9.33 -20.09 28.79
C VAL A 349 -9.50 -20.53 27.35
N ARG A 350 -10.56 -20.07 26.68
CA ARG A 350 -10.74 -20.28 25.24
C ARG A 350 -9.71 -19.47 24.48
N VAL A 351 -9.12 -20.08 23.47
CA VAL A 351 -8.15 -19.48 22.56
C VAL A 351 -8.59 -19.71 21.11
N LYS A 352 -8.59 -18.63 20.33
CA LYS A 352 -8.74 -18.65 18.88
C LYS A 352 -7.36 -18.69 18.25
N ARG A 353 -7.06 -19.73 17.47
CA ARG A 353 -5.84 -19.86 16.67
C ARG A 353 -6.14 -19.46 15.24
N GLY A 354 -5.35 -18.55 14.69
CA GLY A 354 -5.29 -18.28 13.26
C GLY A 354 -3.88 -18.51 12.71
N PRO A 355 -3.65 -18.34 11.40
CA PRO A 355 -2.36 -18.61 10.76
C PRO A 355 -1.21 -17.75 11.30
N TRP A 356 -1.52 -16.57 11.85
CA TRP A 356 -0.54 -15.58 12.29
C TRP A 356 -0.51 -15.36 13.80
N GLY A 357 -1.20 -16.21 14.58
CA GLY A 357 -1.13 -16.12 16.03
C GLY A 357 -2.32 -16.70 16.79
N VAL A 358 -2.22 -16.61 18.11
CA VAL A 358 -3.23 -17.10 19.06
C VAL A 358 -3.77 -15.92 19.87
N LYS A 359 -5.09 -15.81 19.95
CA LYS A 359 -5.80 -14.82 20.76
C LYS A 359 -6.65 -15.51 21.80
N ALA A 360 -6.36 -15.26 23.08
CA ALA A 360 -7.22 -15.69 24.19
C ALA A 360 -8.49 -14.84 24.23
N GLU A 361 -9.63 -15.47 24.55
CA GLU A 361 -10.90 -14.78 24.74
C GLU A 361 -10.81 -13.86 25.96
N HIS A 362 -11.22 -12.61 25.78
CA HIS A 362 -11.00 -11.57 26.77
C HIS A 362 -11.73 -11.85 28.08
N GLU A 363 -13.01 -12.27 28.01
CA GLU A 363 -13.82 -12.58 29.18
C GLU A 363 -13.23 -13.72 30.03
N ASP A 364 -12.73 -14.78 29.38
CA ASP A 364 -12.10 -15.90 30.07
C ASP A 364 -10.78 -15.48 30.74
N VAL A 365 -10.00 -14.62 30.09
CA VAL A 365 -8.76 -14.06 30.66
C VAL A 365 -9.08 -13.16 31.85
N VAL A 366 -10.14 -12.33 31.77
CA VAL A 366 -10.60 -11.50 32.89
C VAL A 366 -10.99 -12.39 34.07
N ALA A 367 -11.82 -13.42 33.85
CA ALA A 367 -12.25 -14.34 34.90
C ALA A 367 -11.07 -15.07 35.56
N ALA A 368 -10.12 -15.59 34.76
CA ALA A 368 -8.92 -16.25 35.27
C ALA A 368 -7.97 -15.28 35.99
N ALA A 369 -7.81 -14.05 35.49
CA ALA A 369 -7.00 -13.02 36.14
C ALA A 369 -7.55 -12.63 37.52
N THR A 370 -8.87 -12.46 37.62
CA THR A 370 -9.54 -12.18 38.89
C THR A 370 -9.38 -13.34 39.87
N ALA A 371 -9.59 -14.58 39.42
CA ALA A 371 -9.49 -15.75 40.29
C ALA A 371 -8.05 -16.01 40.80
N LEU A 372 -7.04 -15.75 39.96
CA LEU A 372 -5.63 -15.98 40.27
C LEU A 372 -4.94 -14.79 40.97
N GLY A 373 -5.59 -13.63 41.03
CA GLY A 373 -4.97 -12.39 41.53
C GLY A 373 -3.79 -11.91 40.67
N LEU A 374 -3.80 -12.20 39.37
CA LEU A 374 -2.71 -11.88 38.45
C LEU A 374 -3.10 -10.77 37.46
N PRO A 375 -2.13 -9.99 36.94
CA PRO A 375 -2.41 -9.03 35.88
C PRO A 375 -2.99 -9.69 34.63
N LEU A 376 -4.02 -9.10 34.02
CA LEU A 376 -4.67 -9.57 32.79
C LEU A 376 -3.66 -9.89 31.68
N ARG A 377 -2.64 -9.04 31.52
CA ARG A 377 -1.57 -9.22 30.52
C ARG A 377 -0.75 -10.49 30.77
N ALA A 378 -0.50 -10.84 32.04
CA ALA A 378 0.25 -12.05 32.40
C ALA A 378 -0.58 -13.31 32.13
N VAL A 379 -1.86 -13.31 32.47
CA VAL A 379 -2.77 -14.44 32.18
C VAL A 379 -2.97 -14.62 30.68
N ALA A 380 -3.12 -13.54 29.92
CA ALA A 380 -3.20 -13.60 28.46
C ALA A 380 -1.92 -14.18 27.83
N ALA A 381 -0.74 -13.82 28.35
CA ALA A 381 0.53 -14.37 27.88
C ALA A 381 0.65 -15.87 28.17
N ARG A 382 0.28 -16.31 29.38
CA ARG A 382 0.25 -17.73 29.76
C ARG A 382 -0.71 -18.53 28.87
N ALA A 383 -1.93 -18.01 28.64
CA ALA A 383 -2.90 -18.65 27.75
C ALA A 383 -2.35 -18.81 26.31
N ARG A 384 -1.62 -17.81 25.79
CA ARG A 384 -0.99 -17.91 24.47
C ARG A 384 0.15 -18.92 24.44
N ALA A 385 1.00 -18.95 25.45
CA ALA A 385 2.14 -19.86 25.54
C ALA A 385 1.68 -21.32 25.67
N SER A 386 0.74 -21.62 26.57
CA SER A 386 0.16 -22.96 26.74
C SER A 386 -0.58 -23.47 25.51
N ALA A 387 -0.99 -22.54 24.64
CA ALA A 387 -1.67 -22.84 23.39
C ALA A 387 -0.68 -23.13 22.24
N GLN A 388 0.58 -22.69 22.26
CA GLN A 388 1.52 -23.01 21.17
C GLN A 388 1.93 -24.49 21.20
N PRO A 389 2.01 -25.19 20.06
CA PRO A 389 2.45 -26.58 20.05
C PRO A 389 3.91 -26.69 20.53
N ALA A 390 4.21 -27.70 21.33
CA ALA A 390 5.57 -28.06 21.73
C ALA A 390 6.36 -28.48 20.48
N GLY A 391 7.01 -27.52 19.82
CA GLY A 391 7.77 -27.76 18.58
C GLY A 391 7.99 -26.53 17.69
N SER A 392 7.27 -25.41 17.86
CA SER A 392 7.60 -24.17 17.16
C SER A 392 8.55 -23.30 17.99
N ALA A 393 9.77 -23.77 18.20
CA ALA A 393 10.84 -22.94 18.73
C ALA A 393 11.29 -21.96 17.64
N THR A 394 10.60 -20.82 17.49
CA THR A 394 11.31 -19.60 17.07
C THR A 394 12.19 -19.22 18.26
N ALA A 395 13.45 -19.64 18.21
CA ALA A 395 14.47 -19.21 19.16
C ALA A 395 14.63 -17.69 19.06
N VAL A 396 13.90 -16.97 19.89
CA VAL A 396 14.32 -15.66 20.35
C VAL A 396 15.35 -15.96 21.44
N SER A 397 16.62 -16.01 21.07
CA SER A 397 17.70 -16.07 22.06
C SER A 397 17.77 -14.71 22.75
N GLU A 398 17.29 -14.62 23.98
CA GLU A 398 17.72 -13.56 24.90
C GLU A 398 19.21 -13.77 25.23
N PRO A 399 20.04 -12.71 25.23
CA PRO A 399 21.40 -12.84 25.71
C PRO A 399 21.39 -12.82 27.24
N VAL A 400 21.89 -13.90 27.85
CA VAL A 400 22.39 -13.86 29.23
C VAL A 400 23.89 -14.07 29.17
N SER A 401 24.62 -13.04 29.60
CA SER A 401 25.84 -13.23 30.38
C SER A 401 25.98 -12.02 31.31
N ASP A 402 25.66 -12.24 32.58
CA ASP A 402 26.37 -11.61 33.69
C ASP A 402 27.86 -11.91 33.54
N ASP A 403 28.73 -10.91 33.66
CA ASP A 403 29.58 -10.83 34.87
C ASP A 403 30.28 -9.47 35.01
N ALA A 404 30.65 -9.22 36.27
CA ALA A 404 31.71 -8.35 36.78
C ALA A 404 31.36 -6.89 37.14
N SER A 405 30.86 -6.74 38.36
CA SER A 405 31.29 -5.66 39.25
C SER A 405 32.81 -5.68 39.46
N SER A 406 33.51 -4.60 39.15
CA SER A 406 34.67 -4.15 39.91
C SER A 406 34.82 -2.64 39.72
N GLY A 407 34.95 -1.93 40.83
CA GLY A 407 35.12 -0.49 40.85
C GLY A 407 36.58 -0.07 40.70
N LEU A 408 36.72 1.23 40.93
CA LEU A 408 37.92 2.01 41.23
C LEU A 408 38.68 2.68 40.05
N THR A 409 38.63 4.01 40.17
CA THR A 409 39.72 4.99 40.13
C THR A 409 40.12 5.66 38.82
N THR A 410 40.06 7.00 38.94
CA THR A 410 40.62 8.12 38.16
C THR A 410 40.02 8.42 36.80
#